data_AF-G4D1I1-F1
#
_entry.id   AF-G4D1I1-F1
#
_cell.length_a   1.000
_cell.length_b   1.000
_cell.length_c   1.000
_cell.angle_alpha   90.00
_cell.angle_beta   90.00
_cell.angle_gamma   90.00
#
_symmetry.space_group_name_H-M   'P 1'
#
loop_
_entity.id
_entity.type
_entity.pdbx_description
1 polymer ?
#
loop_
_entity_poly.entity_id
_entity_poly.type
_entity_poly.pdbx_seq_one_letter_code
_entity_poly.pdbx_strand_id
1 'polypeptide(L)' 'MIRQINRVKKRFEKEEEEAAPTTKTCPYCKSEVAIDATRCPHCTSELN' A
#
# COMPACT_ATOMS: atom_id res chain seq x y z
N MET A 1 -0.13 -33.51 -13.58
CA MET A 1 0.14 -32.99 -12.22
C MET A 1 0.75 -31.57 -12.19
N ILE A 2 1.69 -31.20 -13.07
CA ILE A 2 2.35 -29.87 -13.06
C ILE A 2 1.37 -28.68 -13.22
N ARG A 3 0.28 -28.85 -13.98
CA ARG A 3 -0.71 -27.78 -14.23
C ARG A 3 -1.51 -27.36 -12.99
N GLN A 4 -1.65 -28.22 -11.99
CA GLN A 4 -2.38 -27.91 -10.75
C GLN A 4 -1.53 -27.02 -9.83
N ILE A 5 -0.21 -27.28 -9.76
CA ILE A 5 0.73 -26.52 -8.93
C ILE A 5 0.80 -25.04 -9.37
N ASN A 6 0.81 -24.79 -10.69
CA ASN A 6 0.82 -23.41 -11.22
C ASN A 6 -0.48 -22.63 -10.95
N ARG A 7 -1.59 -23.34 -10.74
CA ARG A 7 -2.90 -22.73 -10.47
C ARG A 7 -3.04 -22.30 -9.01
N VAL A 8 -2.31 -22.96 -8.12
CA VAL A 8 -2.25 -22.64 -6.69
C VAL A 8 -1.40 -21.37 -6.47
N LYS A 9 -0.22 -21.28 -7.09
CA LYS A 9 0.63 -20.06 -7.02
C LYS A 9 -0.09 -18.78 -7.46
N LYS A 10 -0.82 -18.84 -8.57
CA LYS A 10 -1.63 -17.70 -9.07
C LYS A 10 -2.74 -17.23 -8.14
N ARG A 11 -3.19 -18.06 -7.19
CA ARG A 11 -4.22 -17.65 -6.22
C ARG A 11 -3.59 -16.93 -5.03
N PHE A 12 -2.43 -17.40 -4.57
CA PHE A 12 -1.69 -16.76 -3.48
C PHE A 12 -1.08 -15.41 -3.86
N GLU A 13 -0.53 -15.26 -5.07
CA GLU A 13 -0.02 -13.95 -5.54
C GLU A 13 -1.13 -12.87 -5.60
N LYS A 14 -2.38 -13.29 -5.82
CA LYS A 14 -3.51 -12.37 -5.96
C LYS A 14 -4.07 -11.88 -4.61
N GLU A 15 -3.83 -12.64 -3.54
CA GLU A 15 -4.21 -12.24 -2.17
C GLU A 15 -3.19 -11.25 -1.57
N GLU A 16 -1.93 -11.25 -2.01
CA GLU A 16 -0.92 -10.29 -1.55
C GLU A 16 -1.05 -8.91 -2.22
N GLU A 17 -1.68 -8.83 -3.40
CA GLU A 17 -1.92 -7.57 -4.11
C GLU A 17 -3.05 -6.73 -3.49
N GLU A 18 -3.89 -7.30 -2.62
CA GLU A 18 -5.01 -6.61 -1.98
C GLU A 18 -4.62 -5.79 -0.74
N ALA A 19 -3.34 -5.80 -0.35
CA ALA A 19 -2.78 -4.75 0.48
C ALA A 19 -2.59 -3.49 -0.37
N ALA A 20 -3.71 -2.95 -0.87
CA ALA A 20 -3.77 -1.63 -1.49
C ALA A 20 -2.97 -0.69 -0.58
N PRO A 21 -1.95 0.00 -1.09
CA PRO A 21 -1.07 0.81 -0.25
C PRO A 21 -1.96 1.83 0.46
N THR A 22 -2.20 1.67 1.75
CA THR A 22 -3.05 2.61 2.53
C THR A 22 -2.27 3.85 2.93
N THR A 23 -1.00 3.93 2.52
CA THR A 23 -0.04 4.97 2.89
C THR A 23 0.50 5.68 1.65
N LYS A 24 0.65 7.00 1.75
CA LYS A 24 1.37 7.89 0.84
C LYS A 24 2.56 8.52 1.57
N THR A 25 3.61 8.86 0.85
CA THR A 25 4.75 9.59 1.43
C THR A 25 4.44 11.09 1.46
N CYS A 26 4.61 11.73 2.62
CA CYS A 26 4.46 13.17 2.77
C CYS A 26 5.59 13.94 2.03
N PRO A 27 5.31 14.91 1.15
CA PRO A 27 6.33 15.65 0.39
C PRO A 27 7.23 16.56 1.26
N TYR A 28 6.75 16.97 2.44
CA TYR A 28 7.50 17.88 3.32
C TYR A 28 8.51 17.15 4.20
N CYS A 29 8.08 16.14 4.93
CA CYS A 29 8.91 15.41 5.91
C CYS A 29 9.29 13.99 5.48
N LYS A 30 8.81 13.51 4.32
CA LYS A 30 9.05 12.17 3.78
C LYS A 30 8.59 11.01 4.68
N SER A 31 7.75 11.30 5.66
CA SER A 31 7.13 10.27 6.50
C SER A 31 5.96 9.60 5.77
N GLU A 32 5.71 8.34 6.10
CA GLU A 32 4.54 7.60 5.61
C GLU A 32 3.28 8.05 6.35
N VAL A 33 2.24 8.40 5.61
CA VAL A 33 0.97 8.91 6.15
C VAL A 33 -0.20 8.26 5.42
N ALA A 34 -1.39 8.24 6.01
CA ALA A 34 -2.57 7.68 5.35
C ALA A 34 -2.85 8.39 4.02
N ILE A 35 -3.32 7.65 3.00
CA ILE A 35 -3.68 8.24 1.69
C ILE A 35 -4.72 9.35 1.84
N ASP A 36 -5.68 9.17 2.75
CA ASP A 36 -6.76 10.12 3.00
C ASP A 36 -6.37 11.26 3.95
N ALA A 37 -5.10 11.31 4.41
CA ALA A 37 -4.64 12.37 5.30
C ALA A 37 -4.55 13.70 4.54
N THR A 38 -5.34 14.68 4.98
CA THR A 38 -5.29 16.10 4.55
C THR A 38 -4.24 16.90 5.33
N ARG A 39 -3.72 16.35 6.43
CA ARG A 39 -2.65 16.97 7.24
C ARG A 39 -1.69 15.90 7.73
N CYS A 40 -0.39 16.16 7.60
CA CYS A 40 0.65 15.25 8.07
C CYS A 40 0.72 15.22 9.61
N PRO A 41 0.65 14.07 10.29
CA PRO A 41 0.82 14.00 11.74
C PRO A 41 2.26 14.25 12.22
N HIS A 42 3.26 14.06 11.34
CA HIS A 42 4.67 14.20 11.70
C HIS A 42 5.18 15.64 11.63
N CYS A 43 4.76 16.39 10.60
CA CYS A 43 5.21 17.77 10.38
C CYS A 43 4.08 18.79 10.39
N THR A 44 2.83 18.36 10.58
CA THR A 44 1.63 19.21 10.62
C THR A 44 1.35 20.01 9.34
N SER A 45 2.09 19.75 8.25
CA SER A 45 1.88 20.35 6.93
C SER A 45 0.58 19.84 6.31
N GLU A 46 -0.11 20.72 5.58
CA GLU A 46 -1.30 20.36 4.82
C GLU A 46 -0.92 19.53 3.60
N LEU A 47 -1.60 18.40 3.42
CA LEU A 47 -1.40 17.39 2.39
C LEU A 47 -2.67 17.29 1.53
N ASN A 48 -3.12 18.42 1.02
CA ASN A 48 -4.17 18.49 0.01
C ASN A 48 -3.60 18.26 -1.38
#